data_AF-A0A519QKB5-F1
#
_entry.id   AF-A0A519QKB5-F1
#
_cell.length_a   1.000
_cell.length_b   1.000
_cell.length_c   1.000
_cell.angle_alpha   90.00
_cell.angle_beta   90.00
_cell.angle_gamma   90.00
#
_symmetry.space_group_name_H-M   'P 1'
#
loop_
_entity.id
_entity.type
_entity.pdbx_description
1 polymer ?
#
loop_
_entity_poly.entity_id
_entity_poly.type
_entity_poly.pdbx_seq_one_letter_code
_entity_poly.pdbx_strand_id
1 'polypeptide(L)'
;TGTAQANYGKNGGSEKHYVSSFVGYFPADEPKYSCIVVVHEPNTAKNNYYGADVAGPVFKRVAQKIFTDSPTTNEVKNLQKKNKVQEKNYSDYYAKAETKTNLVPNVHGMAGMDAVALLGNLGLKVKVIGIGKVKKQSLSAGERLEKNSTITLELS
;
A
#
# COMPACT_ATOMS: atom_id res chain seq x y z
N THR A 1 -31.97 -19.70 -4.68
CA THR A 1 -31.58 -20.65 -3.61
C THR A 1 -32.12 -22.03 -3.97
N GLY A 2 -31.57 -23.10 -3.41
CA GLY A 2 -32.05 -24.45 -3.65
C GLY A 2 -32.08 -25.27 -2.36
N THR A 3 -33.11 -26.09 -2.22
CA THR A 3 -33.24 -27.09 -1.15
C THR A 3 -33.66 -28.40 -1.79
N ALA A 4 -32.75 -29.37 -1.87
CA ALA A 4 -33.02 -30.67 -2.46
C ALA A 4 -33.20 -31.73 -1.37
N GLN A 5 -34.04 -32.72 -1.63
CA GLN A 5 -34.12 -33.94 -0.83
C GLN A 5 -33.19 -34.99 -1.45
N ALA A 6 -32.35 -35.61 -0.63
CA ALA A 6 -31.43 -36.67 -1.03
C ALA A 6 -31.70 -37.95 -0.22
N ASN A 7 -31.33 -39.10 -0.78
CA ASN A 7 -31.54 -40.44 -0.18
C ASN A 7 -32.99 -40.80 0.19
N TYR A 8 -33.99 -40.14 -0.39
CA TYR A 8 -35.41 -40.42 -0.12
C TYR A 8 -35.90 -41.81 -0.59
N GLY A 9 -35.16 -42.47 -1.48
CA GLY A 9 -35.48 -43.83 -1.97
C GLY A 9 -34.82 -44.98 -1.20
N LYS A 10 -33.92 -44.70 -0.25
CA LYS A 10 -33.24 -45.72 0.55
C LYS A 10 -34.01 -46.05 1.82
N ASN A 11 -34.03 -47.32 2.23
CA ASN A 11 -34.61 -47.79 3.50
C ASN A 11 -36.03 -47.23 3.78
N GLY A 12 -36.86 -47.14 2.74
CA GLY A 12 -38.22 -46.58 2.87
C GLY A 12 -38.27 -45.07 3.19
N GLY A 13 -37.19 -44.33 2.95
CA GLY A 13 -37.09 -42.89 3.20
C GLY A 13 -36.51 -42.51 4.56
N SER A 14 -36.10 -43.47 5.40
CA SER A 14 -35.54 -43.21 6.72
C SER A 14 -34.18 -42.51 6.70
N GLU A 15 -33.42 -42.65 5.61
CA GLU A 15 -32.12 -41.99 5.41
C GLU A 15 -32.23 -40.66 4.65
N LYS A 16 -33.46 -40.14 4.47
CA LYS A 16 -33.67 -38.89 3.77
C LYS A 16 -32.98 -37.75 4.51
N HIS A 17 -32.16 -37.02 3.78
CA HIS A 17 -31.57 -35.77 4.23
C HIS A 17 -31.80 -34.65 3.23
N TYR A 18 -31.43 -33.44 3.61
CA TYR A 18 -31.54 -32.26 2.74
C TYR A 18 -30.16 -31.82 2.24
N VAL A 19 -30.14 -31.20 1.07
CA VAL A 19 -28.97 -30.49 0.56
C VAL A 19 -29.40 -29.05 0.34
N SER A 20 -28.75 -28.13 1.04
CA SER A 20 -29.01 -26.70 0.98
C SER A 20 -27.99 -26.04 0.05
N SER A 21 -28.45 -25.23 -0.89
CA SER A 21 -27.58 -24.59 -1.88
C SER A 21 -27.94 -23.13 -2.16
N PHE A 22 -26.92 -22.36 -2.48
CA PHE A 22 -27.03 -20.99 -2.94
C PHE A 22 -26.02 -20.76 -4.06
N VAL A 23 -26.46 -20.22 -5.19
CA VAL A 23 -25.60 -19.80 -6.29
C VAL A 23 -25.88 -18.33 -6.59
N GLY A 24 -24.82 -17.58 -6.84
CA GLY A 24 -24.95 -16.16 -7.16
C GLY A 24 -23.70 -15.61 -7.84
N TYR A 25 -23.92 -14.48 -8.49
CA TYR A 25 -22.86 -13.66 -9.09
C TYR A 25 -22.70 -12.38 -8.29
N PHE A 26 -21.48 -11.86 -8.21
CA PHE A 26 -21.20 -10.58 -7.55
C PHE A 26 -19.99 -9.86 -8.17
N PRO A 27 -19.96 -8.52 -8.18
CA PRO A 27 -21.05 -7.57 -7.88
C PRO A 27 -22.29 -7.74 -8.78
N ALA A 28 -23.44 -7.18 -8.39
CA ALA A 28 -24.71 -7.42 -9.09
C ALA A 28 -24.77 -6.75 -10.48
N ASP A 29 -24.29 -5.51 -10.59
CA ASP A 29 -24.37 -4.73 -11.83
C ASP A 29 -23.33 -5.16 -12.86
N GLU A 30 -22.10 -5.45 -12.42
CA GLU A 30 -20.99 -5.94 -13.25
C GLU A 30 -20.37 -7.17 -12.60
N PRO A 31 -20.94 -8.37 -12.82
CA PRO A 31 -20.44 -9.62 -12.27
C PRO A 31 -18.97 -9.88 -12.59
N LYS A 32 -18.14 -10.02 -11.56
CA LYS A 32 -16.73 -10.44 -11.68
C LYS A 32 -16.47 -11.84 -11.15
N TYR A 33 -17.33 -12.29 -10.25
CA TYR A 33 -17.21 -13.56 -9.56
C TYR A 33 -18.51 -14.32 -9.59
N SER A 34 -18.41 -15.65 -9.71
CA SER A 34 -19.50 -16.60 -9.46
C SER A 34 -19.15 -17.42 -8.23
N CYS A 35 -20.11 -17.62 -7.33
CA CYS A 35 -19.95 -18.49 -6.17
C CYS A 35 -21.15 -19.40 -6.00
N ILE A 36 -20.88 -20.68 -5.78
CA ILE A 36 -21.84 -21.67 -5.35
C ILE A 36 -21.46 -22.19 -3.96
N VAL A 37 -22.46 -22.28 -3.09
CA VAL A 37 -22.36 -22.89 -1.77
C VAL A 37 -23.30 -24.07 -1.74
N VAL A 38 -22.79 -25.24 -1.34
CA VAL A 38 -23.57 -26.47 -1.16
C VAL A 38 -23.26 -27.02 0.22
N VAL A 39 -24.31 -27.26 1.01
CA VAL A 39 -24.23 -27.82 2.37
C VAL A 39 -25.04 -29.11 2.39
N HIS A 40 -24.34 -30.22 2.58
CA HIS A 40 -24.93 -31.54 2.74
C HIS A 40 -25.38 -31.76 4.18
N GLU A 41 -26.51 -32.43 4.36
CA GLU A 41 -27.04 -32.86 5.65
C GLU A 41 -27.10 -31.73 6.70
N PRO A 42 -27.65 -30.54 6.37
CA PRO A 42 -27.76 -29.45 7.34
C PRO A 42 -28.72 -29.86 8.46
N ASN A 43 -28.51 -29.28 9.64
CA ASN A 43 -29.36 -29.53 10.79
C ASN A 43 -30.82 -29.17 10.46
N THR A 44 -31.72 -30.15 10.56
CA THR A 44 -33.14 -29.99 10.24
C THR A 44 -33.98 -29.50 11.42
N ALA A 45 -33.41 -29.41 12.62
CA ALA A 45 -34.10 -28.90 13.80
C ALA A 45 -34.64 -27.49 13.52
N LYS A 46 -35.88 -27.24 13.94
CA LYS A 46 -36.58 -25.96 13.75
C LYS A 46 -36.77 -25.53 12.28
N ASN A 47 -36.76 -26.47 11.33
CA ASN A 47 -36.86 -26.21 9.89
C ASN A 47 -35.68 -25.43 9.27
N ASN A 48 -34.50 -25.45 9.90
CA ASN A 48 -33.30 -24.71 9.45
C ASN A 48 -32.49 -25.43 8.34
N TYR A 49 -33.16 -25.98 7.32
CA TYR A 49 -32.51 -26.72 6.23
C TYR A 49 -32.65 -26.04 4.86
N TYR A 50 -33.33 -24.89 4.77
CA TYR A 50 -33.53 -24.21 3.50
C TYR A 50 -32.24 -23.59 2.95
N GLY A 51 -32.16 -23.51 1.62
CA GLY A 51 -31.11 -22.81 0.86
C GLY A 51 -30.80 -21.41 1.40
N ALA A 52 -31.85 -20.65 1.73
CA ALA A 52 -31.73 -19.29 2.20
C ALA A 52 -31.13 -19.19 3.62
N ASP A 53 -31.48 -20.11 4.52
CA ASP A 53 -31.09 -20.05 5.93
C ASP A 53 -29.67 -20.58 6.16
N VAL A 54 -29.27 -21.60 5.39
CA VAL A 54 -27.99 -22.29 5.60
C VAL A 54 -26.93 -21.80 4.63
N ALA A 55 -27.17 -21.92 3.31
CA ALA A 55 -26.18 -21.56 2.30
C ALA A 55 -26.09 -20.04 2.06
N GLY A 56 -27.19 -19.30 2.26
CA GLY A 56 -27.25 -17.85 2.09
C GLY A 56 -26.24 -17.05 2.95
N PRO A 57 -26.19 -17.25 4.28
CA PRO A 57 -25.24 -16.55 5.15
C PRO A 57 -23.78 -16.86 4.83
N VAL A 58 -23.48 -18.08 4.37
CA VAL A 58 -22.14 -18.49 3.94
C VAL A 58 -21.76 -17.73 2.68
N PHE A 59 -22.63 -17.71 1.66
CA PHE A 59 -22.40 -16.93 0.44
C PHE A 59 -22.15 -15.46 0.76
N LYS A 60 -22.97 -14.84 1.64
CA LYS A 60 -22.83 -13.44 2.03
C LYS A 60 -21.43 -13.15 2.61
N ARG A 61 -20.95 -13.98 3.54
CA ARG A 61 -19.62 -13.79 4.14
C ARG A 61 -18.50 -13.94 3.12
N VAL A 62 -18.56 -14.95 2.25
CA VAL A 62 -17.56 -15.18 1.20
C VAL A 62 -17.54 -14.03 0.20
N ALA A 63 -18.70 -13.62 -0.31
CA ALA A 63 -18.81 -12.53 -1.27
C ALA A 63 -18.31 -11.20 -0.68
N GLN A 64 -18.72 -10.87 0.56
CA GLN A 64 -18.24 -9.67 1.25
C GLN A 64 -16.73 -9.69 1.48
N LYS A 65 -16.18 -10.83 1.90
CA LYS A 65 -14.74 -10.99 2.11
C LYS A 65 -13.97 -10.80 0.81
N ILE A 66 -14.35 -11.48 -0.26
CA ILE A 66 -13.69 -11.37 -1.58
C ILE A 66 -13.80 -9.94 -2.12
N PHE A 67 -14.96 -9.30 -1.99
CA PHE A 67 -15.18 -7.95 -2.50
C PHE A 67 -14.41 -6.87 -1.71
N THR A 68 -14.23 -7.06 -0.40
CA THR A 68 -13.57 -6.08 0.49
C THR A 68 -12.06 -6.32 0.58
N ASP A 69 -11.61 -7.57 0.57
CA ASP A 69 -10.19 -7.94 0.63
C ASP A 69 -9.49 -7.84 -0.72
N SER A 70 -10.24 -7.68 -1.82
CA SER A 70 -9.62 -7.35 -3.10
C SER A 70 -8.84 -6.05 -2.87
N PRO A 71 -7.49 -6.09 -2.92
CA PRO A 71 -6.72 -4.89 -2.69
C PRO A 71 -7.22 -3.87 -3.70
N THR A 72 -7.49 -2.63 -3.26
CA THR A 72 -7.57 -1.52 -4.19
C THR A 72 -6.39 -1.70 -5.12
N THR A 73 -6.66 -1.96 -6.39
CA THR A 73 -5.69 -1.78 -7.45
C THR A 73 -5.37 -0.30 -7.38
N ASN A 74 -4.45 0.06 -6.48
CA ASN A 74 -3.74 1.31 -6.48
C ASN A 74 -2.83 1.24 -7.70
N GLU A 75 -3.47 1.25 -8.87
CA GLU A 75 -2.84 1.60 -10.10
C GLU A 75 -2.35 3.02 -9.86
N VAL A 76 -1.04 3.15 -9.70
CA VAL A 76 -0.41 4.45 -9.70
C VAL A 76 -0.65 5.01 -11.11
N LYS A 77 -1.79 5.68 -11.30
CA LYS A 77 -2.30 6.12 -12.61
C LYS A 77 -1.29 6.99 -13.36
N ASN A 78 -0.31 7.56 -12.67
CA ASN A 78 0.75 8.35 -13.26
C ASN A 78 2.08 8.21 -12.50
N LEU A 79 2.80 7.11 -12.74
CA LEU A 79 4.23 6.98 -12.36
C LEU A 79 5.11 8.08 -13.00
N GLN A 80 4.66 8.65 -14.11
CA GLN A 80 5.35 9.65 -14.92
C GLN A 80 5.02 11.10 -14.51
N LYS A 81 4.24 11.35 -13.45
CA LYS A 81 3.88 12.72 -13.05
C LYS A 81 5.10 13.44 -12.47
N LYS A 82 5.86 14.08 -13.36
CA LYS A 82 6.99 14.94 -13.04
C LYS A 82 6.54 16.06 -12.10
N ASN A 83 6.96 15.97 -10.84
CA ASN A 83 6.77 17.06 -9.90
C ASN A 83 7.82 18.13 -10.20
N LYS A 84 7.38 19.28 -10.74
CA LYS A 84 8.25 20.41 -11.11
C LYS A 84 9.19 20.84 -9.98
N VAL A 85 8.76 20.72 -8.71
CA VAL A 85 9.59 21.05 -7.55
C VAL A 85 10.70 20.02 -7.36
N GLN A 86 10.40 18.74 -7.54
CA GLN A 86 11.37 17.66 -7.40
C GLN A 86 12.42 17.70 -8.51
N GLU A 87 12.00 17.93 -9.76
CA GLU A 87 12.92 18.08 -10.89
C GLU A 87 13.88 19.25 -10.68
N LYS A 88 13.37 20.38 -10.20
CA LYS A 88 14.20 21.56 -9.89
C LYS A 88 15.21 21.29 -8.77
N ASN A 89 14.77 20.67 -7.68
CA ASN A 89 15.66 20.33 -6.57
C ASN A 89 16.76 19.35 -7.02
N TYR A 90 16.41 18.38 -7.88
CA TYR A 90 17.36 17.45 -8.46
C TYR A 90 18.38 18.18 -9.35
N SER A 91 17.94 19.04 -10.28
CA SER A 91 18.86 19.82 -11.11
C SER A 91 19.79 20.74 -10.29
N ASP A 92 19.25 21.39 -9.26
CA ASP A 92 20.02 22.29 -8.39
C ASP A 92 21.08 21.54 -7.57
N TYR A 93 20.78 20.30 -7.16
CA TYR A 93 21.74 19.41 -6.48
C TYR A 93 22.88 19.00 -7.43
N TYR A 94 22.57 18.51 -8.63
CA TYR A 94 23.58 18.04 -9.58
C TYR A 94 24.49 19.18 -10.05
N ALA A 95 23.93 20.35 -10.33
CA ALA A 95 24.71 21.52 -10.71
C ALA A 95 25.79 21.84 -9.65
N LYS A 96 25.44 21.80 -8.36
CA LYS A 96 26.36 22.05 -7.24
C LYS A 96 27.35 20.91 -7.01
N ALA A 97 26.96 19.66 -7.26
CA ALA A 97 27.83 18.50 -7.09
C ALA A 97 28.91 18.42 -8.20
N GLU A 98 28.58 18.83 -9.42
CA GLU A 98 29.52 18.83 -10.55
C GLU A 98 30.48 20.03 -10.54
N THR A 99 30.10 21.15 -9.90
CA THR A 99 31.03 22.27 -9.71
C THR A 99 32.08 21.91 -8.66
N LYS A 100 33.21 21.34 -9.10
CA LYS A 100 34.41 21.15 -8.26
C LYS A 100 35.07 22.50 -7.96
N THR A 101 34.50 23.23 -7.02
CA THR A 101 35.08 24.47 -6.49
C THR A 101 35.81 24.18 -5.18
N ASN A 102 36.96 24.83 -4.96
CA ASN A 102 37.62 24.86 -3.64
C ASN A 102 36.89 25.79 -2.65
N LEU A 103 35.58 25.97 -2.80
CA LEU A 103 34.76 26.89 -2.03
C LEU A 103 33.58 26.13 -1.41
N VAL A 104 33.16 26.54 -0.22
CA VAL A 104 32.01 25.96 0.49
C VAL A 104 30.71 26.37 -0.21
N PRO A 105 29.88 25.42 -0.67
CA PRO A 105 28.62 25.75 -1.33
C PRO A 105 27.58 26.25 -0.33
N ASN A 106 26.64 27.07 -0.80
CA ASN A 106 25.46 27.44 -0.02
C ASN A 106 24.46 26.27 -0.01
N VAL A 107 24.22 25.70 1.17
CA VAL A 107 23.26 24.62 1.39
C VAL A 107 21.97 25.07 2.09
N HIS A 108 21.79 26.37 2.35
CA HIS A 108 20.55 26.90 2.94
C HIS A 108 19.31 26.52 2.10
N GLY A 109 18.28 25.99 2.76
CA GLY A 109 17.04 25.53 2.14
C GLY A 109 17.10 24.15 1.48
N MET A 110 18.28 23.53 1.38
CA MET A 110 18.46 22.17 0.86
C MET A 110 17.91 21.14 1.86
N ALA A 111 17.44 19.98 1.36
CA ALA A 111 17.08 18.88 2.24
C ALA A 111 18.33 18.41 3.00
N GLY A 112 18.19 18.10 4.29
CA GLY A 112 19.34 17.71 5.12
C GLY A 112 20.15 16.56 4.54
N MET A 113 19.47 15.56 3.95
CA MET A 113 20.12 14.41 3.32
C MET A 113 20.97 14.81 2.10
N ASP A 114 20.42 15.65 1.23
CA ASP A 114 21.12 16.14 0.03
C ASP A 114 22.32 17.00 0.41
N ALA A 115 22.18 17.85 1.44
CA ALA A 115 23.25 18.70 1.95
C ALA A 115 24.40 17.87 2.54
N VAL A 116 24.08 16.83 3.31
CA VAL A 116 25.07 15.89 3.87
C VAL A 116 25.83 15.19 2.76
N ALA A 117 25.13 14.68 1.74
CA ALA A 117 25.76 14.00 0.61
C ALA A 117 26.68 14.95 -0.18
N LEU A 118 26.22 16.16 -0.49
CA LEU A 118 27.00 17.16 -1.22
C LEU A 118 28.29 17.53 -0.48
N LEU A 119 28.18 17.89 0.81
CA LEU A 119 29.33 18.33 1.61
C LEU A 119 30.28 17.18 1.93
N GLY A 120 29.75 15.97 2.13
CA GLY A 120 30.55 14.76 2.30
C GLY A 120 31.38 14.43 1.07
N ASN A 121 30.80 14.53 -0.13
CA ASN A 121 31.51 14.34 -1.40
C ASN A 121 32.61 15.40 -1.62
N LEU A 122 32.45 16.60 -1.07
CA LEU A 122 33.47 17.65 -1.09
C LEU A 122 34.58 17.45 -0.03
N GLY A 123 34.47 16.43 0.82
CA GLY A 123 35.50 16.07 1.81
C GLY A 123 35.36 16.78 3.17
N LEU A 124 34.16 17.27 3.50
CA LEU A 124 33.85 17.87 4.80
C LEU A 124 33.24 16.84 5.76
N LYS A 125 33.51 16.98 7.06
CA LYS A 125 32.84 16.19 8.11
C LYS A 125 31.56 16.90 8.53
N VAL A 126 30.41 16.35 8.16
CA VAL A 126 29.11 16.99 8.42
C VAL A 126 28.55 16.55 9.77
N LYS A 127 28.24 17.51 10.65
CA LYS A 127 27.45 17.32 11.87
C LYS A 127 26.07 17.93 11.65
N VAL A 128 25.02 17.20 12.02
CA VAL A 128 23.63 17.62 11.78
C VAL A 128 22.90 17.70 13.11
N ILE A 129 22.16 18.79 13.31
CA ILE A 129 21.29 19.02 14.47
C ILE A 129 19.87 19.25 13.97
N GLY A 130 18.94 18.36 14.34
CA GLY A 130 17.53 18.42 13.93
C GLY A 130 17.20 17.58 12.69
N ILE A 131 15.98 17.77 12.17
CA ILE A 131 15.45 17.08 10.99
C ILE A 131 14.72 18.09 10.08
N GLY A 132 14.82 17.92 8.76
CA GLY A 132 14.15 18.79 7.79
C GLY A 132 15.11 19.44 6.79
N LYS A 133 14.90 20.74 6.54
CA LYS A 133 15.71 21.53 5.60
C LYS A 133 16.77 22.33 6.33
N VAL A 134 17.89 22.60 5.67
CA VAL A 134 18.98 23.40 6.25
C VAL A 134 18.52 24.82 6.48
N LYS A 135 18.51 25.25 7.75
CA LYS A 135 18.27 26.65 8.14
C LYS A 135 19.57 27.41 8.30
N LYS A 136 20.61 26.77 8.85
CA LYS A 136 21.92 27.41 9.05
C LYS A 136 23.05 26.41 8.80
N GLN A 137 24.17 26.96 8.35
CA GLN A 137 25.45 26.26 8.18
C GLN A 137 26.53 27.04 8.94
N SER A 138 27.46 26.35 9.58
CA SER A 138 28.50 26.98 10.41
C SER A 138 29.61 27.65 9.59
N LEU A 139 29.91 27.13 8.39
CA LEU A 139 30.89 27.71 7.47
C LEU A 139 30.19 28.61 6.45
N SER A 140 30.80 29.73 6.10
CA SER A 140 30.17 30.70 5.21
C SER A 140 30.20 30.21 3.76
N ALA A 141 29.12 30.46 3.01
CA ALA A 141 29.11 30.16 1.58
C ALA A 141 30.18 30.98 0.85
N GLY A 142 30.97 30.34 -0.02
CA GLY A 142 32.08 30.97 -0.72
C GLY A 142 33.40 31.03 0.07
N GLU A 143 33.44 30.51 1.30
CA GLU A 143 34.67 30.35 2.07
C GLU A 143 35.57 29.27 1.45
N ARG A 144 36.89 29.39 1.62
CA ARG A 144 37.84 28.40 1.09
C ARG A 144 37.63 27.06 1.79
N LEU A 145 37.45 26.01 0.99
CA LEU A 145 37.19 24.66 1.48
C LEU A 145 38.47 24.00 1.98
N GLU A 146 38.52 23.72 3.29
CA GLU A 146 39.58 22.93 3.91
C GLU A 146 39.12 21.48 4.08
N LYS A 147 39.84 20.54 3.46
CA LYS A 147 39.53 19.10 3.54
C LYS A 147 39.57 18.63 4.99
N ASN A 148 38.65 17.75 5.38
CA ASN A 148 38.45 17.24 6.74
C ASN A 148 38.00 18.27 7.79
N SER A 149 37.73 19.52 7.41
CA SER A 149 37.09 20.47 8.32
C SER A 149 35.67 20.02 8.66
N THR A 150 35.19 20.42 9.84
CA THR A 150 33.86 20.04 10.33
C THR A 150 32.87 21.15 10.08
N ILE A 151 31.76 20.84 9.41
CA ILE A 151 30.65 21.76 9.19
C ILE A 151 29.42 21.30 9.98
N THR A 152 28.83 22.19 10.76
CA THR A 152 27.61 21.93 11.52
C THR A 152 26.41 22.53 10.79
N LEU A 153 25.37 21.72 10.58
CA LEU A 153 24.11 22.12 9.96
C LEU A 153 22.97 22.08 10.98
N GLU A 154 22.22 23.17 11.09
CA GLU A 154 20.97 23.22 11.85
C GLU A 154 19.79 23.04 10.88
N LEU A 155 18.97 22.02 11.15
CA LEU A 155 17.81 21.66 10.35
C LEU A 155 16.51 22.02 11.07
N SER A 156 15.51 22.44 10.31
CA SER A 156 14.12 22.59 10.78
C SER A 156 13.09 22.37 9.67
#